data_AF-A0A8C5KN16-F1
#
_entry.id   AF-A0A8C5KN16-F1
#
_cell.length_a   1.000
_cell.length_b   1.000
_cell.length_c   1.000
_cell.angle_alpha   90.00
_cell.angle_beta   90.00
_cell.angle_gamma   90.00
#
_symmetry.space_group_name_H-M   'P 1'
#
loop_
_entity.id
_entity.type
_entity.pdbx_description
1 polymer ?
#
loop_
_entity_poly.entity_id
_entity_poly.type
_entity_poly.pdbx_seq_one_letter_code
_entity_poly.pdbx_strand_id
1 'polypeptide(L)' 'MVFFTCNACGESVKKIQVEKHVSVCRNCECLSCIDCGKDFWGDDYKLHV' A
#
# COMPACT_ATOMS: atom_id res chain seq x y z
N MET A 1 -3.20 4.99 -12.47
CA MET A 1 -3.46 5.50 -11.10
C MET A 1 -3.68 4.27 -10.22
N VAL A 2 -2.65 3.79 -9.55
CA VAL A 2 -2.69 2.49 -8.85
C VAL A 2 -3.17 2.67 -7.41
N PHE A 3 -4.02 1.75 -6.97
CA PHE A 3 -4.55 1.66 -5.62
C PHE A 3 -4.00 0.42 -4.94
N PHE A 4 -3.70 0.57 -3.65
CA PHE A 4 -3.25 -0.48 -2.77
C PHE A 4 -4.24 -0.64 -1.63
N THR A 5 -4.35 -1.84 -1.09
CA THR A 5 -5.09 -2.11 0.13
C THR A 5 -4.08 -2.43 1.23
N CYS A 6 -4.10 -1.69 2.34
CA CYS A 6 -3.24 -2.03 3.47
C CYS A 6 -3.79 -3.28 4.15
N ASN A 7 -2.98 -4.33 4.23
CA ASN A 7 -3.39 -5.60 4.82
C ASN A 7 -3.59 -5.51 6.35
N ALA A 8 -3.06 -4.47 6.98
CA ALA A 8 -3.16 -4.28 8.43
C ALA A 8 -4.48 -3.64 8.89
N CYS A 9 -4.96 -2.63 8.17
CA CYS A 9 -6.19 -1.91 8.53
C CYS A 9 -7.34 -2.10 7.53
N GLY A 10 -7.07 -2.69 6.35
CA GLY A 10 -8.06 -2.90 5.30
C GLY A 10 -8.41 -1.64 4.49
N GLU A 11 -7.75 -0.51 4.73
CA GLU A 11 -7.99 0.72 3.96
C GLU A 11 -7.41 0.65 2.55
N SER A 12 -8.13 1.23 1.60
CA SER A 12 -7.67 1.41 0.23
C SER A 12 -6.95 2.75 0.07
N VAL A 13 -5.65 2.69 -0.20
CA VAL A 13 -4.71 3.80 -0.22
C VAL A 13 -4.16 3.97 -1.64
N LYS A 14 -4.22 5.20 -2.17
CA LYS A 14 -3.60 5.54 -3.46
C LYS A 14 -2.08 5.54 -3.33
N LYS A 15 -1.34 5.20 -4.39
CA LYS A 15 0.15 5.25 -4.42
C LYS A 15 0.73 6.52 -3.78
N ILE A 16 0.18 7.70 -4.12
CA ILE A 16 0.62 9.00 -3.60
C ILE A 16 0.28 9.26 -2.12
N GLN A 17 -0.63 8.49 -1.53
CA GLN A 17 -1.03 8.58 -0.13
C GLN A 17 -0.38 7.51 0.73
N VAL A 18 0.31 6.52 0.12
CA VAL A 18 0.94 5.43 0.86
C VAL A 18 1.92 5.98 1.88
N GLU A 19 2.80 6.92 1.54
CA GLU A 19 3.77 7.48 2.52
C GLU A 19 3.09 8.15 3.72
N LYS A 20 1.98 8.86 3.50
CA LYS A 20 1.17 9.41 4.59
C LYS A 20 0.50 8.31 5.40
N HIS A 21 -0.01 7.29 4.73
CA HIS A 21 -0.67 6.16 5.36
C HIS A 21 0.30 5.38 6.24
N VAL A 22 1.49 4.99 5.76
CA VAL A 22 2.48 4.25 6.57
C VAL A 22 2.92 5.08 7.78
N SER A 23 2.94 6.42 7.66
CA SER A 23 3.21 7.31 8.80
C SER A 23 2.12 7.29 9.88
N VAL A 24 0.86 7.03 9.49
CA VAL A 24 -0.31 6.97 10.40
C VAL A 24 -0.54 5.53 10.89
N CYS A 25 -0.49 4.57 9.98
CA CYS A 25 -0.69 3.16 10.20
C CYS A 25 0.65 2.49 10.49
N ARG A 26 1.04 2.49 11.77
CA ARG A 26 2.27 1.86 12.25
C ARG A 26 2.33 0.34 12.07
N ASN A 27 1.18 -0.29 11.86
CA ASN A 27 1.08 -1.74 11.71
C ASN A 27 0.98 -2.18 10.25
N CYS A 28 1.14 -1.27 9.27
CA CYS A 28 1.03 -1.62 7.86
C CYS A 28 2.25 -2.45 7.43
N GLU A 29 2.11 -3.77 7.51
CA GLU A 29 3.15 -4.74 7.12
C GLU A 29 3.29 -4.85 5.61
N CYS A 30 2.16 -4.91 4.90
CA CYS A 30 2.11 -5.10 3.47
C CYS A 30 0.88 -4.44 2.84
N LEU A 31 1.03 -4.09 1.57
CA LEU A 31 0.08 -3.39 0.73
C LEU A 31 -0.22 -4.26 -0.49
N SER A 32 -1.45 -4.70 -0.67
CA SER A 32 -1.82 -5.50 -1.84
C SER A 32 -2.36 -4.59 -2.94
N CYS A 33 -1.77 -4.65 -4.14
CA CYS A 33 -2.27 -3.90 -5.29
C CYS A 33 -3.60 -4.50 -5.75
N ILE A 34 -4.61 -3.67 -5.91
CA ILE A 34 -5.96 -4.11 -6.29
C ILE A 34 -6.00 -4.50 -7.79
N ASP A 35 -5.13 -3.91 -8.60
CA ASP A 35 -5.08 -4.14 -10.05
C ASP A 35 -4.33 -5.44 -10.39
N CYS A 36 -3.18 -5.65 -9.76
CA CYS A 36 -2.33 -6.81 -10.02
C CYS A 36 -2.53 -7.97 -9.03
N GLY A 37 -3.21 -7.74 -7.90
CA GLY A 37 -3.37 -8.72 -6.83
C GLY A 37 -2.07 -9.10 -6.10
N LYS A 38 -1.01 -8.29 -6.22
CA LYS A 38 0.32 -8.58 -5.69
C LYS A 38 0.57 -7.83 -4.39
N ASP A 39 1.21 -8.50 -3.44
CA ASP A 39 1.54 -7.94 -2.13
C ASP A 39 2.89 -7.25 -2.18
N PHE A 40 2.93 -6.01 -1.68
CA PHE A 40 4.10 -5.15 -1.63
C PHE A 40 4.48 -4.92 -0.17
N TRP A 41 5.76 -5.12 0.14
CA TRP A 41 6.31 -5.00 1.48
C TRP A 41 7.25 -3.80 1.55
N GLY A 42 7.18 -3.03 2.64
CA GLY A 42 8.02 -1.83 2.81
C GLY A 42 7.84 -0.83 1.67
N ASP A 43 8.93 -0.47 0.99
CA ASP A 43 8.96 0.50 -0.11
C ASP A 43 8.82 -0.11 -1.52
N ASP A 44 8.58 -1.42 -1.65
CA ASP A 44 8.51 -2.10 -2.96
C ASP A 44 7.41 -1.50 -3.88
N TYR A 45 6.32 -1.01 -3.28
CA TYR A 45 5.23 -0.33 -3.99
C TYR A 45 5.68 0.93 -4.76
N LYS A 46 6.82 1.54 -4.39
CA LYS A 46 7.36 2.72 -5.09
C LYS A 46 7.78 2.36 -6.53
N LEU A 47 8.34 1.17 -6.71
CA LEU A 47 8.82 0.65 -8.00
C LEU A 47 7.69 0.07 -8.88
N HIS A 48 6.48 -0.09 -8.34
CA HIS A 48 5.33 -0.62 -9.07
C HIS A 48 4.76 0.40 -10.07
N VAL A 49 4.46 -0.04 -11.30
CA VAL A 49 3.99 0.78 -12.45
C VAL A 49 2.48 0.96 -12.45
#